data_AF-A0A3D5RQY8-F1
#
_entry.id   AF-A0A3D5RQY8-F1
#
_cell.length_a   1.000
_cell.length_b   1.000
_cell.length_c   1.000
_cell.angle_alpha   90.00
_cell.angle_beta   90.00
_cell.angle_gamma   90.00
#
_symmetry.space_group_name_H-M   'P 1'
#
loop_
_entity.id
_entity.type
_entity.pdbx_description
1 polymer ?
#
loop_
_entity_poly.entity_id
_entity_poly.type
_entity_poly.pdbx_seq_one_letter_code
_entity_poly.pdbx_strand_id
1 'polypeptide(L)'
;MGLGMRIGIELVVSVLVGGGIGLFIDNKLNTKPIFMLAFLALGFAAGVLNVLRLTKGLDQAVGLGRAMRNKEGRKKQNGETKNETKAKVPEQIGDHLKRDQS
;
A
#
# COMPACT_ATOMS: atom_id res chain seq x y z
N MET A 1 8.21 -15.98 7.17
CA MET A 1 7.42 -15.51 8.34
C MET A 1 6.27 -14.68 7.81
N GLY A 2 5.02 -15.03 8.14
CA GLY A 2 3.84 -14.31 7.66
C GLY A 2 3.77 -12.88 8.21
N LEU A 3 3.16 -11.95 7.46
CA LEU A 3 3.01 -10.54 7.86
C LEU A 3 2.38 -10.39 9.25
N GLY A 4 1.34 -11.18 9.55
CA GLY A 4 0.68 -11.17 10.85
C GLY A 4 1.61 -11.53 12.01
N MET A 5 2.56 -12.46 11.79
CA MET A 5 3.54 -12.83 12.80
C MET A 5 4.52 -11.69 13.07
N ARG A 6 4.98 -10.97 12.03
CA ARG A 6 5.81 -9.78 12.21
C ARG A 6 5.07 -8.70 12.97
N ILE A 7 3.82 -8.39 12.58
CA ILE A 7 2.98 -7.39 13.26
C ILE A 7 2.81 -7.75 14.75
N GLY A 8 2.52 -9.01 15.05
CA GLY A 8 2.41 -9.49 16.43
C GLY A 8 3.71 -9.32 17.21
N ILE A 9 4.85 -9.68 16.61
CA ILE A 9 6.18 -9.52 17.24
C ILE A 9 6.49 -8.05 17.52
N GLU A 10 6.22 -7.13 16.59
CA GLU A 10 6.48 -5.69 16.79
C GLU A 10 5.72 -5.15 18.02
N LEU A 11 4.45 -5.56 18.21
CA LEU A 11 3.67 -5.14 19.37
C LEU A 11 4.17 -5.77 20.68
N VAL A 12 4.50 -7.05 20.67
CA VAL A 12 5.02 -7.73 21.87
C VAL A 12 6.37 -7.12 22.27
N VAL A 13 7.28 -6.91 21.32
CA VAL A 13 8.59 -6.31 21.56
C VAL A 13 8.44 -4.89 22.10
N SER A 14 7.58 -4.05 21.51
CA SER A 14 7.44 -2.66 21.96
C SER A 14 6.87 -2.55 23.38
N VAL A 15 5.89 -3.41 23.73
CA VAL A 15 5.30 -3.48 25.07
C VAL A 15 6.32 -3.99 26.10
N LEU A 16 7.07 -5.04 25.77
CA LEU A 16 8.11 -5.59 26.66
C LEU A 16 9.23 -4.57 26.91
N VAL A 17 9.66 -3.85 25.88
CA VAL A 17 10.70 -2.82 26.01
C VAL A 17 10.18 -1.65 26.85
N GLY A 18 8.98 -1.12 26.56
CA GLY A 18 8.39 -0.04 27.34
C GLY A 18 8.15 -0.42 28.80
N GLY A 19 7.53 -1.57 29.04
CA GLY A 19 7.30 -2.10 30.38
C GLY A 19 8.60 -2.38 31.14
N GLY A 20 9.59 -2.98 30.47
CA GLY A 20 10.90 -3.26 31.05
C GLY A 20 11.67 -2.00 31.46
N ILE A 21 11.69 -0.98 30.59
CA ILE A 21 12.32 0.31 30.89
C ILE A 21 11.58 1.00 32.04
N GLY A 22 10.25 1.03 32.00
CA GLY A 22 9.45 1.66 33.04
C GLY A 22 9.63 1.00 34.41
N LEU A 23 9.65 -0.34 34.46
CA LEU A 23 9.95 -1.09 35.69
C LEU A 23 11.37 -0.85 36.20
N PHE A 24 12.35 -0.78 35.29
CA PHE A 24 13.74 -0.50 35.68
C PHE A 24 13.88 0.88 36.33
N ILE A 25 13.20 1.89 35.78
CA ILE A 25 13.20 3.26 36.31
C ILE A 25 12.47 3.34 37.64
N ASP A 26 11.27 2.75 37.73
CA ASP A 26 10.48 2.75 38.98
C ASP A 26 11.25 2.08 40.13
N ASN A 27 11.94 0.97 39.85
CA ASN A 27 12.77 0.27 40.83
C ASN A 27 13.98 1.10 41.28
N LYS A 28 14.61 1.87 40.38
CA LYS A 28 15.74 2.73 40.74
C LYS A 28 15.33 3.95 41.57
N LEU A 29 14.15 4.50 41.30
CA LEU A 29 13.66 5.72 41.93
C LEU A 29 12.78 5.45 43.16
N ASN A 30 12.49 4.18 43.49
CA ASN A 30 11.51 3.79 44.52
C ASN A 30 10.16 4.53 44.34
N THR A 31 9.81 4.83 43.08
CA THR A 31 8.55 5.51 42.76
C THR A 31 7.43 4.49 42.67
N LYS A 32 6.21 4.95 42.97
CA LYS A 32 4.98 4.22 42.60
C LYS A 32 5.02 3.94 41.08
N PRO A 33 4.33 2.89 40.57
CA PRO A 33 4.44 2.40 39.18
C PRO A 33 3.89 3.38 38.12
N ILE A 34 4.41 4.60 38.11
CA ILE A 34 3.99 5.75 37.31
C ILE A 34 4.83 5.77 36.05
N PHE A 35 6.15 5.56 36.14
CA PHE A 35 6.99 5.46 34.95
C PHE A 35 6.67 4.20 34.17
N MET A 36 6.38 3.07 34.84
CA MET A 36 5.89 1.86 34.19
C MET A 36 4.63 2.13 33.36
N LEU A 37 3.63 2.83 33.91
CA LEU A 37 2.41 3.15 33.16
C LEU A 37 2.66 4.10 31.99
N ALA A 38 3.50 5.12 32.19
CA ALA A 38 3.85 6.08 31.14
C ALA A 38 4.63 5.42 29.99
N PHE A 39 5.66 4.62 30.30
CA PHE A 39 6.46 3.92 29.30
C PHE A 39 5.71 2.75 28.65
N LEU A 40 4.77 2.12 29.36
CA LEU A 40 3.88 1.12 28.77
C LEU A 40 2.97 1.76 27.72
N ALA A 41 2.35 2.90 28.04
CA ALA A 41 1.53 3.64 27.08
C ALA A 41 2.37 4.13 25.89
N LEU A 42 3.58 4.62 26.14
CA LEU A 42 4.50 5.06 25.10
C LEU A 42 4.97 3.89 24.21
N GLY A 43 5.31 2.74 24.80
CA GLY A 43 5.71 1.53 24.08
C GLY A 43 4.57 0.95 23.25
N PHE A 44 3.34 1.01 23.75
CA PHE A 44 2.15 0.64 23.00
C PHE A 44 1.92 1.60 21.81
N ALA A 45 1.97 2.91 22.04
CA ALA A 45 1.84 3.91 20.98
C ALA A 45 2.91 3.73 19.90
N ALA A 46 4.18 3.51 20.29
CA ALA A 46 5.27 3.23 19.36
C ALA A 46 5.04 1.95 18.55
N GLY A 47 4.57 0.88 19.18
CA GLY A 47 4.22 -0.37 18.52
C GLY A 47 3.13 -0.19 17.47
N VAL A 48 2.02 0.46 17.83
CA VAL A 48 0.92 0.77 16.91
C VAL A 48 1.42 1.61 15.73
N LEU A 49 2.23 2.65 15.99
CA LEU A 49 2.78 3.50 14.94
C LEU A 49 3.71 2.72 14.00
N ASN A 50 4.52 1.79 14.50
CA ASN A 50 5.35 0.91 13.67
C ASN A 50 4.51 0.01 12.78
N VAL A 51 3.46 -0.60 13.31
CA VAL A 51 2.54 -1.45 12.53
C VAL A 51 1.86 -0.63 11.43
N LEU A 52 1.37 0.57 11.75
CA LEU A 52 0.74 1.46 10.76
C LEU A 52 1.71 1.88 9.66
N ARG A 53 2.99 2.08 9.96
CA ARG A 53 4.02 2.34 8.94
C ARG A 53 4.24 1.11 8.06
N LEU A 54 4.27 -0.07 8.66
CA LEU A 54 4.47 -1.33 7.97
C LEU A 54 3.31 -1.62 6.99
N THR A 55 2.07 -1.39 7.42
CA THR A 55 0.88 -1.59 6.57
C THR A 55 0.80 -0.58 5.45
N LYS A 56 1.13 0.70 5.71
CA LYS A 56 1.22 1.74 4.67
C LYS A 56 2.29 1.44 3.64
N GLY A 57 3.47 0.96 4.07
CA GLY A 57 4.54 0.56 3.15
C GLY A 57 4.16 -0.67 2.33
N LEU A 58 3.41 -1.59 2.93
CA LEU A 58 2.91 -2.77 2.24
C LEU A 58 1.88 -2.40 1.16
N ASP A 59 0.90 -1.53 1.45
CA ASP A 59 -0.08 -1.04 0.46
C ASP A 59 0.59 -0.45 -0.79
N GLN A 60 1.72 0.24 -0.63
CA GLN A 60 2.51 0.74 -1.76
C GLN A 60 3.30 -0.34 -2.52
N ALA A 61 3.70 -1.41 -1.82
CA ALA A 61 4.44 -2.53 -2.40
C ALA A 61 3.52 -3.55 -3.09
N VAL A 62 2.31 -3.80 -2.57
CA VAL A 62 1.29 -4.64 -3.21
C VAL A 62 0.61 -3.79 -4.29
N GLY A 63 1.17 -3.82 -5.50
CA GLY A 63 0.82 -2.91 -6.61
C GLY A 63 -0.60 -2.96 -7.18
N LEU A 64 -1.67 -3.11 -6.38
CA LEU A 64 -3.04 -2.91 -6.85
C LEU A 64 -3.24 -1.50 -7.43
N GLY A 65 -2.65 -0.47 -6.81
CA GLY A 65 -2.64 0.89 -7.36
C GLY A 65 -1.85 1.03 -8.67
N ARG A 66 -0.79 0.24 -8.86
CA ARG A 66 0.01 0.21 -10.10
C ARG A 66 -0.69 -0.56 -11.23
N ALA A 67 -1.43 -1.63 -10.90
CA ALA A 67 -2.22 -2.38 -11.86
C ALA A 67 -3.39 -1.56 -12.43
N MET A 68 -4.04 -0.73 -11.61
CA MET A 68 -5.12 0.17 -12.04
C MET A 68 -4.62 1.31 -12.92
N ARG A 69 -3.51 1.97 -12.54
CA ARG A 69 -2.89 3.05 -13.35
C ARG A 69 -2.40 2.57 -14.71
N ASN A 70 -1.88 1.34 -14.80
CA ASN A 70 -1.46 0.76 -16.08
C ASN A 70 -2.65 0.38 -16.98
N LYS A 71 -3.82 0.06 -16.39
CA LYS A 71 -5.06 -0.20 -17.13
C LYS A 71 -5.63 1.09 -17.74
N GLU A 72 -5.46 2.22 -17.05
CA GLU A 72 -5.89 3.54 -17.49
C GLU A 72 -5.00 4.10 -18.62
N GLY A 73 -3.69 3.91 -18.52
CA GLY A 73 -2.74 4.19 -19.61
C GLY A 73 -3.02 3.36 -20.88
N ARG A 74 -3.33 2.06 -20.74
CA ARG A 74 -3.71 1.21 -21.89
C ARG A 74 -5.04 1.62 -22.54
N LYS A 75 -6.01 2.14 -21.78
CA LYS A 75 -7.27 2.63 -22.36
C LYS A 75 -7.08 3.90 -23.17
N LYS A 76 -6.22 4.83 -22.73
CA LYS A 76 -5.91 6.06 -23.49
C LYS A 76 -5.18 5.73 -24.80
N GLN A 77 -4.15 4.88 -24.74
CA GLN A 77 -3.37 4.49 -25.90
C GLN A 77 -4.22 3.72 -26.94
N ASN A 78 -5.03 2.75 -26.50
CA ASN A 78 -5.93 2.01 -27.40
C ASN A 78 -7.08 2.90 -27.95
N GLY A 79 -7.46 3.96 -27.24
CA GLY A 79 -8.42 4.97 -27.71
C GLY A 79 -7.81 5.89 -28.77
N GLU A 80 -6.60 6.39 -28.54
CA GLU A 80 -5.85 7.25 -29.48
C GLU A 80 -5.53 6.50 -30.79
N THR A 81 -5.00 5.28 -30.71
CA THR A 81 -4.70 4.45 -31.91
C THR A 81 -5.96 4.13 -32.73
N LYS A 82 -7.11 3.92 -32.07
CA LYS A 82 -8.39 3.67 -32.76
C LYS A 82 -8.94 4.93 -33.43
N ASN A 83 -8.74 6.11 -32.82
CA ASN A 83 -9.17 7.39 -33.37
C ASN A 83 -8.28 7.83 -34.55
N GLU A 84 -6.96 7.64 -34.45
CA GLU A 84 -6.02 7.93 -35.54
C GLU A 84 -6.19 6.98 -36.74
N THR A 85 -6.43 5.69 -36.48
CA THR A 85 -6.72 4.73 -37.55
C THR A 85 -8.02 5.11 -38.27
N LYS A 86 -9.08 5.46 -37.54
CA LYS A 86 -10.37 5.83 -38.12
C LYS A 86 -10.34 7.19 -38.85
N ALA A 87 -9.48 8.12 -38.42
CA ALA A 87 -9.28 9.41 -39.07
C ALA A 87 -8.46 9.31 -40.37
N LYS A 88 -7.69 8.21 -40.57
CA LYS A 88 -6.79 8.01 -41.70
C LYS A 88 -7.24 6.96 -42.71
N VAL A 89 -8.41 6.33 -42.53
CA VAL A 89 -9.05 5.52 -43.58
C VAL A 89 -9.91 6.44 -44.44
N PRO A 90 -9.43 6.90 -45.62
CA PRO A 90 -10.33 7.51 -46.59
C PRO A 90 -11.32 6.44 -47.06
N GLU A 91 -12.57 6.83 -47.01
CA GLU A 91 -13.77 6.17 -47.52
C GLU A 91 -13.64 5.88 -49.03
N GLN A 92 -12.75 4.96 -49.43
CA GLN A 92 -12.49 4.66 -50.85
C GLN A 92 -12.39 3.17 -51.18
N ILE A 93 -12.68 2.28 -50.22
CA ILE A 93 -12.59 0.82 -50.46
C ILE A 93 -13.98 0.19 -50.70
N GLY A 94 -15.07 0.97 -50.58
CA GLY A 94 -16.45 0.49 -50.75
C GLY A 94 -16.92 0.32 -52.20
N ASP A 95 -16.37 1.07 -53.15
CA ASP A 95 -16.96 1.21 -54.48
C ASP A 95 -16.39 0.27 -55.56
N HIS A 96 -15.26 -0.40 -55.28
CA HIS A 96 -14.63 -1.31 -56.24
C HIS A 96 -15.09 -2.77 -56.09
N LEU A 97 -15.74 -3.14 -54.98
CA LEU A 97 -16.19 -4.52 -54.74
C LEU A 97 -17.58 -4.81 -55.32
N LYS A 98 -18.29 -3.79 -55.79
CA LYS A 98 -19.69 -3.91 -56.25
C LYS A 98 -19.85 -4.00 -57.77
N ARG A 99 -18.77 -3.88 -58.55
CA ARG A 99 -18.80 -3.90 -60.03
C ARG A 99 -18.52 -5.25 -60.68
N ASP A 100 -18.20 -6.29 -59.90
CA ASP A 100 -17.87 -7.63 -60.41
C ASP A 100 -19.00 -8.66 -60.21
N GLN A 101 -20.16 -8.21 -59.71
CA GLN A 101 -21.31 -9.06 -59.36
C GLN A 101 -22.56 -8.71 -60.20
N SER A 102 -22.40 -8.12 -61.38
CA SER A 102 -23.51 -7.79 -62.28
C SER A 102 -23.18 -8.13 -63.73
#